data_AF-A0A6I9YLE8-F1
#
_entry.id   AF-A0A6I9YLE8-F1
#
_cell.length_a   1.000
_cell.length_b   1.000
_cell.length_c   1.000
_cell.angle_alpha   90.00
_cell.angle_beta   90.00
_cell.angle_gamma   90.00
#
_symmetry.space_group_name_H-M   'P 1'
#
loop_
_entity.id
_entity.type
_entity.pdbx_description
1 polymer ?
#
loop_
_entity_poly.entity_id
_entity_poly.type
_entity_poly.pdbx_seq_one_letter_code
_entity_poly.pdbx_strand_id
1 'polypeptide(L)'
;MELSFLYLRHLRIRELQRICLGILNYFRSIERTLTISTSGLASCSGHLISTAEDASWVNAAKGGTGAFGGLSSHSYMHYTPADYKVQSVQFMEFAEVENHDDFYTVEEAYIHTQDQRGAFVMYDVALQDLKETEKQLLLVASQYIEVEKGQKAGPDSSSNRYSRRAETSVDRSAVLLDLWTCEADFLKDKWQLLDSYFEVYQHALDSEERFALAQVITNIMYRRPRFDFHLGYFVNTYRDECTCLKLHLCLVRDIMHRQIENQRKYNYQIWCGGPKGCISEFGFPTYIVTKQLIALSNSTTALKNMYLLEFHSSLGLVSLIPKALDHALQEFQQICRPNTASAAIHLEEQILLLSLDGWMTMENPESFYGAQIQRDIFADVLVENPLIIREIVTLALKSVSEEEQRPSKEKQTITLNVFSRLLELLTLRHRLIEAAVEGAQLGRLYKEFAKEMGFNEFHLYLRPVYFECATHKEKADQFSPIFIASLLEDQDLNLDRYIPSNLMLEIQDIDNQIGKFSFCTRESILQVTEIFFIPVSKLLYYFILLFRPLSYLFYFVLNQ
;
A
#
# COMPACT_ATOMS: atom_id res chain seq x y z
N MET A 1 -20.52 -21.07 -47.03
CA MET A 1 -20.10 -21.27 -45.63
C MET A 1 -18.88 -20.43 -45.26
N GLU A 2 -17.86 -20.30 -46.12
CA GLU A 2 -16.66 -19.50 -45.80
C GLU A 2 -16.92 -17.99 -45.70
N LEU A 3 -17.73 -17.41 -46.60
CA LEU A 3 -18.06 -15.98 -46.55
C LEU A 3 -18.85 -15.58 -45.30
N SER A 4 -19.81 -16.43 -44.89
CA SER A 4 -20.57 -16.24 -43.64
C SER A 4 -19.67 -16.28 -42.41
N PHE A 5 -18.65 -17.13 -42.40
CA PHE A 5 -17.69 -17.22 -41.30
C PHE A 5 -16.80 -15.97 -41.20
N LEU A 6 -16.33 -15.44 -42.33
CA LEU A 6 -15.59 -14.17 -42.37
C LEU A 6 -16.44 -12.98 -41.87
N TYR A 7 -17.72 -12.91 -42.26
CA TYR A 7 -18.63 -11.88 -41.76
C TYR A 7 -18.85 -11.99 -40.25
N LEU A 8 -18.99 -13.20 -39.70
CA LEU A 8 -19.11 -13.41 -38.24
C LEU A 8 -17.86 -12.92 -37.50
N ARG A 9 -16.65 -13.20 -38.02
CA ARG A 9 -15.40 -12.68 -37.43
C ARG A 9 -15.32 -11.16 -37.47
N HIS A 10 -15.73 -10.55 -38.58
CA HIS A 10 -15.73 -9.09 -38.69
C HIS A 10 -16.72 -8.44 -37.72
N LEU A 11 -17.92 -9.02 -37.56
CA LEU A 11 -18.88 -8.57 -36.56
C LEU A 11 -18.32 -8.69 -35.15
N ARG A 12 -17.64 -9.80 -34.84
CA ARG A 12 -16.99 -9.99 -33.54
C ARG A 12 -15.87 -8.99 -33.28
N ILE A 13 -15.02 -8.69 -34.26
CA ILE A 13 -13.99 -7.66 -34.14
C ILE A 13 -14.61 -6.30 -33.85
N ARG A 14 -15.70 -5.94 -34.55
CA ARG A 14 -16.40 -4.67 -34.33
C ARG A 14 -17.01 -4.59 -32.92
N GLU A 15 -17.50 -5.71 -32.41
CA GLU A 15 -17.99 -5.83 -31.04
C GLU A 15 -16.85 -5.58 -30.02
N LEU A 16 -15.71 -6.25 -30.20
CA LEU A 16 -14.52 -6.08 -29.36
C LEU A 16 -14.00 -4.64 -29.39
N GLN A 17 -13.94 -4.01 -30.57
CA GLN A 17 -13.56 -2.60 -30.72
C GLN A 17 -14.49 -1.66 -29.94
N ARG A 18 -15.80 -1.95 -29.90
CA ARG A 18 -16.77 -1.16 -29.12
C ARG A 18 -16.56 -1.33 -27.61
N ILE A 19 -16.26 -2.55 -27.16
CA ILE A 19 -15.92 -2.82 -25.76
C ILE A 19 -14.65 -2.04 -25.37
N CYS A 20 -13.59 -2.15 -26.18
CA CYS A 20 -12.35 -1.41 -25.96
C CYS A 20 -12.60 0.10 -25.93
N LEU A 21 -13.41 0.63 -26.84
CA LEU A 21 -13.75 2.06 -26.88
C LEU A 21 -14.47 2.52 -25.61
N GLY A 22 -15.42 1.74 -25.09
CA GLY A 22 -16.11 2.07 -23.83
C GLY A 22 -15.13 2.16 -22.65
N ILE A 23 -14.19 1.22 -22.56
CA ILE A 23 -13.15 1.22 -21.53
C ILE A 23 -12.19 2.41 -21.67
N LEU A 24 -11.73 2.70 -22.90
CA LEU A 24 -10.85 3.85 -23.17
C LEU A 24 -11.55 5.17 -22.85
N ASN A 25 -12.85 5.29 -23.13
CA ASN A 25 -13.64 6.46 -22.79
C ASN A 25 -13.76 6.66 -21.28
N TYR A 26 -13.97 5.57 -20.54
CA TYR A 26 -13.94 5.58 -19.09
C TYR A 26 -12.57 6.04 -18.54
N PHE A 27 -11.46 5.59 -19.12
CA PHE A 27 -10.14 6.06 -18.72
C PHE A 27 -9.96 7.58 -18.91
N ARG A 28 -10.40 8.13 -20.05
CA ARG A 28 -10.34 9.59 -20.28
C ARG A 28 -11.26 10.39 -19.37
N SER A 29 -12.42 9.82 -19.03
CA SER A 29 -13.32 10.37 -18.01
C SER A 29 -12.61 10.50 -16.66
N ILE A 30 -11.95 9.44 -16.20
CA ILE A 30 -11.19 9.46 -14.94
C ILE A 30 -10.02 10.43 -15.02
N GLU A 31 -9.26 10.44 -16.11
CA GLU A 31 -8.14 11.37 -16.28
C GLU A 31 -8.61 12.83 -16.17
N ARG A 32 -9.77 13.16 -16.76
CA ARG A 32 -10.42 14.46 -16.59
C ARG A 32 -10.74 14.74 -15.11
N THR A 33 -11.41 13.81 -14.42
CA THR A 33 -11.73 13.95 -12.99
C THR A 33 -10.46 14.18 -12.16
N LEU A 34 -9.44 13.35 -12.34
CA LEU A 34 -8.15 13.48 -11.64
C LEU A 34 -7.47 14.82 -11.92
N THR A 35 -7.54 15.31 -13.16
CA THR A 35 -6.95 16.61 -13.53
C THR A 35 -7.68 17.76 -12.85
N ILE A 36 -9.01 17.73 -12.83
CA ILE A 36 -9.85 18.75 -12.19
C ILE A 36 -9.60 18.78 -10.68
N SER A 37 -9.58 17.60 -10.04
CA SER A 37 -9.43 17.48 -8.59
C SER A 37 -8.02 17.83 -8.11
N THR A 38 -6.96 17.41 -8.83
CA THR A 38 -5.57 17.72 -8.45
C THR A 38 -5.17 19.17 -8.75
N SER A 39 -5.69 19.74 -9.84
CA SER A 39 -5.40 21.12 -10.23
C SER A 39 -6.34 22.13 -9.56
N GLY A 40 -7.33 21.66 -8.79
CA GLY A 40 -8.33 22.49 -8.12
C GLY A 40 -9.00 23.46 -9.09
N LEU A 41 -9.45 22.99 -10.25
CA LEU A 41 -9.99 23.87 -11.29
C LEU A 41 -11.49 24.11 -11.04
N ALA A 42 -11.87 25.35 -10.77
CA ALA A 42 -13.26 25.77 -10.71
C ALA A 42 -13.62 26.58 -11.97
N SER A 43 -14.75 26.25 -12.61
CA SER A 43 -15.26 27.02 -13.74
C SER A 43 -16.07 28.21 -13.23
N CYS A 44 -15.52 29.42 -13.30
CA CYS A 44 -16.27 30.65 -13.06
C CYS A 44 -16.58 31.29 -14.41
N SER A 45 -17.88 31.34 -14.78
CA SER A 45 -18.35 32.06 -15.98
C SER A 45 -17.68 31.64 -17.30
N GLY A 46 -17.37 30.36 -17.47
CA GLY A 46 -16.73 29.82 -18.68
C GLY A 46 -15.20 29.98 -18.72
N HIS A 47 -14.58 30.49 -17.66
CA HIS A 47 -13.14 30.51 -17.46
C HIS A 47 -12.72 29.56 -16.33
N LEU A 48 -11.72 28.72 -16.59
CA LEU A 48 -11.09 27.86 -15.59
C LEU A 48 -10.19 28.70 -14.68
N ILE A 49 -10.52 28.76 -13.40
CA ILE A 49 -9.74 29.43 -12.36
C ILE A 49 -9.20 28.35 -11.42
N SER A 50 -7.89 28.35 -11.16
CA SER A 50 -7.27 27.49 -10.16
C SER A 50 -7.65 28.00 -8.76
N THR A 51 -8.41 27.21 -8.00
CA THR A 51 -8.81 27.49 -6.61
C THR A 51 -7.92 26.79 -5.59
N ALA A 52 -6.98 25.93 -6.02
CA ALA A 52 -6.03 25.30 -5.10
C ALA A 52 -4.92 26.28 -4.69
N GLU A 53 -4.68 26.41 -3.38
CA GLU A 53 -3.36 26.82 -2.88
C GLU A 53 -2.37 25.76 -3.38
N ASP A 54 -1.37 26.18 -4.16
CA ASP A 54 -0.40 25.28 -4.78
C ASP A 54 0.21 24.33 -3.74
N ALA A 55 -0.09 23.03 -3.85
CA ALA A 55 0.53 22.00 -3.03
C ALA A 55 2.05 22.14 -3.07
N SER A 56 2.73 21.89 -1.94
CA SER A 56 4.18 22.03 -1.74
C SER A 56 5.05 21.62 -2.95
N TRP A 57 4.70 20.51 -3.59
CA TRP A 57 5.42 19.97 -4.75
C TRP A 57 5.12 20.67 -6.08
N VAL A 58 3.89 21.17 -6.29
CA VAL A 58 3.53 21.97 -7.48
C VAL A 58 4.24 23.33 -7.44
N ASN A 59 4.38 23.89 -6.25
CA ASN A 59 5.20 25.07 -6.00
C ASN A 59 6.69 24.82 -6.31
N ALA A 60 7.23 23.66 -5.89
CA ALA A 60 8.62 23.28 -6.18
C ALA A 60 8.87 23.07 -7.69
N ALA A 61 7.94 22.39 -8.39
CA ALA A 61 8.03 22.17 -9.84
C ALA A 61 7.95 23.46 -10.67
N LYS A 62 7.29 24.50 -10.14
CA LYS A 62 7.21 25.85 -10.74
C LYS A 62 8.38 26.77 -10.33
N GLY A 63 9.37 26.28 -9.57
CA GLY A 63 10.55 27.05 -9.14
C GLY A 63 10.39 27.85 -7.84
N GLY A 64 9.34 27.58 -7.07
CA GLY A 64 9.12 28.11 -5.72
C GLY A 64 9.85 27.33 -4.63
N THR A 65 9.88 27.87 -3.41
CA THR A 65 10.73 27.40 -2.29
C THR A 65 10.35 26.05 -1.68
N GLY A 66 9.31 25.36 -2.18
CA GLY A 66 8.87 24.05 -1.70
C GLY A 66 8.50 23.99 -0.20
N ALA A 67 8.31 25.13 0.45
CA ALA A 67 8.02 25.21 1.87
C ALA A 67 6.53 25.46 2.09
N PHE A 68 5.89 24.59 2.87
CA PHE A 68 4.63 24.93 3.53
C PHE A 68 4.85 26.20 4.37
N GLY A 69 3.90 27.13 4.29
CA GLY A 69 3.82 28.21 5.25
C GLY A 69 3.61 27.65 6.66
N GLY A 70 4.70 27.51 7.41
CA GLY A 70 4.70 27.32 8.86
C GLY A 70 4.49 25.89 9.37
N LEU A 71 5.25 25.52 10.41
CA LEU A 71 4.92 24.41 11.32
C LEU A 71 3.61 24.69 12.05
N SER A 72 2.48 24.61 11.36
CA SER A 72 1.17 24.60 11.99
C SER A 72 0.70 23.16 12.08
N SER A 73 0.29 22.80 13.29
CA SER A 73 -0.49 21.63 13.70
C SER A 73 -1.36 21.03 12.58
N HIS A 74 -1.60 19.72 12.66
CA HIS A 74 -2.56 18.91 11.88
C HIS A 74 -4.03 19.41 11.89
N SER A 75 -4.27 20.72 12.06
CA SER A 75 -5.56 21.40 12.10
C SER A 75 -6.37 21.26 10.81
N TYR A 76 -5.74 20.89 9.69
CA TYR A 76 -6.45 20.60 8.44
C TYR A 76 -7.16 19.23 8.44
N MET A 77 -6.79 18.33 9.35
CA MET A 77 -7.21 16.93 9.32
C MET A 77 -8.64 16.71 9.88
N HIS A 78 -9.18 17.70 10.60
CA HIS A 78 -10.50 17.64 11.24
C HIS A 78 -11.23 18.99 11.23
N TYR A 79 -11.36 19.64 10.07
CA TYR A 79 -12.32 20.73 9.99
C TYR A 79 -13.73 20.18 10.20
N THR A 80 -14.34 20.52 11.34
CA THR A 80 -15.77 20.38 11.50
C THR A 80 -16.45 21.51 10.74
N PRO A 81 -17.71 21.35 10.30
CA PRO A 81 -18.47 22.47 9.70
C PRO A 81 -18.52 23.73 10.57
N ALA A 82 -18.26 23.62 11.89
CA ALA A 82 -18.18 24.74 12.81
C ALA A 82 -16.88 25.57 12.68
N ASP A 83 -15.82 24.98 12.13
CA ASP A 83 -14.52 25.63 11.90
C ASP A 83 -14.52 26.47 10.63
N TYR A 84 -15.39 26.14 9.66
CA TYR A 84 -15.74 26.99 8.53
C TYR A 84 -16.75 28.06 8.96
N LYS A 85 -16.30 29.08 9.69
CA LYS A 85 -17.07 30.31 9.85
C LYS A 85 -17.00 31.15 8.57
N VAL A 86 -17.61 30.66 7.50
CA VAL A 86 -17.82 31.45 6.29
C VAL A 86 -18.98 32.42 6.60
N GLN A 87 -18.77 33.71 6.37
CA GLN A 87 -19.86 34.68 6.47
C GLN A 87 -20.98 34.24 5.53
N SER A 88 -22.23 34.18 5.99
CA SER A 88 -23.36 33.66 5.20
C SER A 88 -23.47 34.28 3.81
N VAL A 89 -23.03 35.53 3.66
CA VAL A 89 -22.95 36.27 2.39
C VAL A 89 -21.90 35.68 1.44
N GLN A 90 -20.72 35.30 1.93
CA GLN A 90 -19.67 34.63 1.14
C GLN A 90 -20.04 33.19 0.78
N PHE A 91 -20.78 32.48 1.64
CA PHE A 91 -21.29 31.14 1.31
C PHE A 91 -22.38 31.19 0.22
N MET A 92 -23.23 32.22 0.25
CA MET A 92 -24.27 32.46 -0.76
C MET A 92 -23.70 33.00 -2.09
N GLU A 93 -22.45 33.47 -2.12
CA GLU A 93 -21.74 33.90 -3.34
C GLU A 93 -21.10 32.73 -4.11
N PHE A 94 -21.01 31.53 -3.53
CA PHE A 94 -20.73 30.33 -4.31
C PHE A 94 -21.94 30.05 -5.20
N ALA A 95 -21.82 30.43 -6.48
CA ALA A 95 -22.64 29.85 -7.53
C ALA A 95 -22.63 28.33 -7.36
N GLU A 96 -23.81 27.73 -7.51
CA GLU A 96 -24.09 26.29 -7.43
C GLU A 96 -22.84 25.45 -7.65
N VAL A 97 -22.41 24.66 -6.65
CA VAL A 97 -21.32 23.71 -6.82
C VAL A 97 -21.77 22.70 -7.89
N GLU A 98 -21.44 22.98 -9.15
CA GLU A 98 -21.77 22.12 -10.27
C GLU A 98 -20.98 20.83 -10.10
N ASN A 99 -21.70 19.70 -10.05
CA ASN A 99 -21.06 18.40 -9.98
C ASN A 99 -20.31 18.14 -11.29
N HIS A 100 -18.99 18.17 -11.28
CA HIS A 100 -18.18 17.95 -12.47
C HIS A 100 -17.94 16.47 -12.77
N ASP A 101 -18.41 15.56 -11.92
CA ASP A 101 -18.18 14.13 -12.04
C ASP A 101 -19.08 13.50 -13.09
N ASP A 102 -18.48 12.61 -13.87
CA ASP A 102 -19.18 11.75 -14.81
C ASP A 102 -19.68 10.49 -14.11
N PHE A 103 -20.83 9.97 -14.54
CA PHE A 103 -21.43 8.74 -14.04
C PHE A 103 -21.19 7.57 -14.98
N TYR A 104 -21.15 6.36 -14.43
CA TYR A 104 -20.83 5.15 -15.18
C TYR A 104 -21.94 4.11 -15.04
N THR A 105 -22.34 3.53 -16.17
CA THR A 105 -23.28 2.40 -16.22
C THR A 105 -22.67 1.27 -17.04
N VAL A 106 -22.76 0.05 -16.52
CA VAL A 106 -22.26 -1.15 -17.21
C VAL A 106 -23.45 -1.99 -17.67
N GLU A 107 -23.61 -2.12 -18.98
CA GLU A 107 -24.63 -2.98 -19.60
C GLU A 107 -23.92 -4.16 -20.27
N GLU A 108 -24.11 -5.37 -19.72
CA GLU A 108 -23.43 -6.61 -20.13
C GLU A 108 -21.90 -6.53 -20.05
N ALA A 109 -21.27 -5.98 -21.09
CA ALA A 109 -19.82 -5.78 -21.24
C ALA A 109 -19.45 -4.37 -21.72
N TYR A 110 -20.45 -3.49 -21.93
CA TYR A 110 -20.24 -2.13 -22.39
C TYR A 110 -20.27 -1.17 -21.22
N ILE A 111 -19.25 -0.31 -21.17
CA ILE A 111 -19.17 0.79 -20.21
C ILE A 111 -19.67 2.04 -20.92
N HIS A 112 -20.67 2.68 -20.32
CA HIS A 112 -21.20 3.94 -20.79
C HIS A 112 -20.89 5.04 -19.78
N THR A 113 -20.30 6.12 -20.27
CA THR A 113 -20.03 7.34 -19.50
C THR A 113 -21.17 8.33 -19.74
N GLN A 114 -21.71 8.86 -18.66
CA GLN A 114 -22.75 9.87 -18.66
C GLN A 114 -22.20 11.15 -18.01
N ASP A 115 -22.56 12.31 -18.55
CA ASP A 115 -22.22 13.58 -17.91
C ASP A 115 -23.05 13.81 -16.63
N GLN A 116 -22.77 14.93 -15.96
CA GLN A 116 -23.51 15.44 -14.80
C GLN A 116 -25.04 15.57 -15.02
N ARG A 117 -25.51 15.60 -16.28
CA ARG A 117 -26.93 15.71 -16.66
C ARG A 117 -27.53 14.35 -17.08
N GLY A 118 -26.76 13.27 -17.03
CA GLY A 118 -27.17 11.93 -17.45
C GLY A 118 -27.11 11.69 -18.97
N ALA A 119 -26.52 12.60 -19.75
CA ALA A 119 -26.35 12.42 -21.19
C ALA A 119 -25.12 11.56 -21.49
N PHE A 120 -25.22 10.62 -22.42
CA PHE A 120 -24.09 9.79 -22.82
C PHE A 120 -23.01 10.60 -23.53
N VAL A 121 -21.76 10.53 -23.04
CA VAL A 121 -20.61 11.26 -23.58
C VAL A 121 -19.57 10.30 -24.13
N MET A 122 -19.06 10.65 -25.31
CA MET A 122 -17.90 10.02 -25.91
C MET A 122 -16.84 11.09 -26.17
N TYR A 123 -15.68 10.96 -25.53
CA TYR A 123 -14.55 11.86 -25.70
C TYR A 123 -13.89 11.63 -27.07
N ASP A 124 -13.56 12.72 -27.75
CA ASP A 124 -12.84 12.69 -29.02
C ASP A 124 -11.44 12.07 -28.89
N VAL A 125 -10.78 12.30 -27.75
CA VAL A 125 -9.50 11.65 -27.39
C VAL A 125 -9.64 10.13 -27.32
N ALA A 126 -10.74 9.60 -26.77
CA ALA A 126 -10.96 8.14 -26.70
C ALA A 126 -11.11 7.52 -28.10
N LEU A 127 -11.70 8.26 -29.06
CA LEU A 127 -11.74 7.83 -30.47
C LEU A 127 -10.35 7.84 -31.11
N GLN A 128 -9.48 8.76 -30.71
CA GLN A 128 -8.09 8.79 -31.18
C GLN A 128 -7.29 7.63 -30.56
N ASP A 129 -7.49 7.34 -29.28
CA ASP A 129 -6.84 6.21 -28.60
C ASP A 129 -7.18 4.88 -29.26
N LEU A 130 -8.45 4.65 -29.60
CA LEU A 130 -8.86 3.44 -30.31
C LEU A 130 -8.14 3.29 -31.66
N LYS A 131 -7.99 4.39 -32.41
CA LYS A 131 -7.28 4.39 -33.70
C LYS A 131 -5.78 4.10 -33.53
N GLU A 132 -5.16 4.65 -32.49
CA GLU A 132 -3.75 4.38 -32.19
C GLU A 132 -3.55 2.93 -31.74
N THR A 133 -4.43 2.39 -30.88
CA THR A 133 -4.42 0.97 -30.51
C THR A 133 -4.60 0.09 -31.75
N GLU A 134 -5.55 0.38 -32.62
CA GLU A 134 -5.75 -0.38 -33.87
C GLU A 134 -4.49 -0.38 -34.74
N LYS A 135 -3.84 0.78 -34.91
CA LYS A 135 -2.58 0.90 -35.64
C LYS A 135 -1.47 0.08 -35.01
N GLN A 136 -1.34 0.08 -33.68
CA GLN A 136 -0.34 -0.72 -32.96
C GLN A 136 -0.60 -2.22 -33.13
N LEU A 137 -1.85 -2.67 -32.98
CA LEU A 137 -2.23 -4.07 -33.20
C LEU A 137 -1.93 -4.53 -34.63
N LEU A 138 -2.16 -3.67 -35.63
CA LEU A 138 -1.82 -3.99 -37.03
C LEU A 138 -0.31 -4.11 -37.27
N LEU A 139 0.51 -3.30 -36.60
CA LEU A 139 1.97 -3.41 -36.66
C LEU A 139 2.45 -4.74 -36.04
N VAL A 140 1.93 -5.07 -34.86
CA VAL A 140 2.21 -6.35 -34.18
C VAL A 140 1.79 -7.52 -35.06
N ALA A 141 0.57 -7.49 -35.60
CA ALA A 141 0.07 -8.53 -36.52
C ALA A 141 1.00 -8.73 -37.72
N SER A 142 1.44 -7.63 -38.34
CA SER A 142 2.31 -7.67 -39.52
C SER A 142 3.65 -8.32 -39.21
N GLN A 143 4.26 -7.98 -38.08
CA GLN A 143 5.52 -8.56 -37.64
C GLN A 143 5.41 -10.07 -37.38
N TYR A 144 4.38 -10.52 -36.65
CA TYR A 144 4.20 -11.96 -36.41
C TYR A 144 3.92 -12.75 -37.70
N ILE A 145 3.14 -12.18 -38.62
CA ILE A 145 2.90 -12.78 -39.95
C ILE A 145 4.20 -12.88 -40.76
N GLU A 146 5.11 -11.90 -40.65
CA GLU A 146 6.40 -11.89 -41.34
C GLU A 146 7.40 -12.88 -40.72
N VAL A 147 7.48 -12.94 -39.39
CA VAL A 147 8.33 -13.90 -38.66
C VAL A 147 7.95 -15.34 -39.01
N GLU A 148 6.66 -15.66 -39.06
CA GLU A 148 6.18 -17.00 -39.42
C GLU A 148 6.49 -17.37 -40.88
N LYS A 149 6.41 -16.40 -41.80
CA LYS A 149 6.82 -16.58 -43.20
C LYS A 149 8.32 -16.80 -43.35
N GLY A 150 9.13 -16.11 -42.55
CA GLY A 150 10.60 -16.25 -42.55
C GLY A 150 11.06 -17.59 -42.00
N GLN A 151 10.45 -18.08 -40.92
CA GLN A 151 10.79 -19.39 -40.31
C GLN A 151 10.43 -20.58 -41.22
N LYS A 152 9.39 -20.47 -42.04
CA LYS A 152 9.00 -21.52 -43.02
C LYS A 152 9.88 -21.54 -44.29
N ALA A 153 10.77 -20.57 -44.46
CA ALA A 153 11.70 -20.48 -45.60
C ALA A 153 13.11 -20.99 -45.23
N GLY A 154 13.25 -22.28 -44.93
CA GLY A 154 14.56 -22.91 -44.76
C GLY A 154 15.40 -22.95 -46.07
N PRO A 155 16.74 -23.04 -45.98
CA PRO A 155 17.66 -22.83 -47.12
C PRO A 155 17.61 -23.88 -48.24
N ASP A 156 17.02 -25.07 -48.02
CA ASP A 156 17.14 -26.21 -48.95
C ASP A 156 15.86 -26.55 -49.73
N SER A 157 15.12 -25.57 -50.25
CA SER A 157 13.96 -25.89 -51.10
C SER A 157 13.87 -25.02 -52.36
N SER A 158 14.77 -25.30 -53.29
CA SER A 158 14.86 -24.72 -54.64
C SER A 158 13.81 -25.27 -55.63
N SER A 159 12.68 -25.79 -55.15
CA SER A 159 11.62 -26.34 -56.00
C SER A 159 10.27 -25.72 -55.63
N ASN A 160 9.73 -24.99 -56.61
CA ASN A 160 8.34 -24.53 -56.71
C ASN A 160 7.94 -23.23 -55.97
N ARG A 161 8.32 -22.09 -56.57
CA ARG A 161 7.91 -20.73 -56.14
C ARG A 161 6.42 -20.42 -56.36
N TYR A 162 5.70 -21.21 -57.18
CA TYR A 162 4.31 -20.92 -57.53
C TYR A 162 3.28 -21.69 -56.67
N SER A 163 3.59 -22.92 -56.21
CA SER A 163 2.68 -23.68 -55.32
C SER A 163 2.78 -23.26 -53.85
N ARG A 164 3.93 -22.75 -53.39
CA ARG A 164 4.13 -22.34 -51.99
C ARG A 164 3.27 -21.14 -51.57
N ARG A 165 2.89 -20.27 -52.50
CA ARG A 165 2.11 -19.06 -52.21
C ARG A 165 0.66 -19.37 -51.81
N ALA A 166 0.14 -20.53 -52.18
CA ALA A 166 -1.23 -20.96 -51.90
C ALA A 166 -1.36 -21.79 -50.60
N GLU A 167 -0.31 -22.51 -50.19
CA GLU A 167 -0.33 -23.39 -49.01
C GLU A 167 0.23 -22.75 -47.72
N THR A 168 0.75 -21.51 -47.80
CA THR A 168 1.36 -20.78 -46.66
C THR A 168 0.64 -19.47 -46.33
N SER A 169 -0.64 -19.33 -46.67
CA SER A 169 -1.39 -18.14 -46.30
C SER A 169 -1.81 -18.22 -44.83
N VAL A 170 -1.03 -17.60 -43.94
CA VAL A 170 -1.45 -17.29 -42.57
C VAL A 170 -2.82 -16.62 -42.62
N ASP A 171 -3.79 -17.14 -41.87
CA ASP A 171 -5.15 -16.59 -41.80
C ASP A 171 -5.11 -15.25 -41.05
N ARG A 172 -4.91 -14.17 -41.81
CA ARG A 172 -4.82 -12.80 -41.28
C ARG A 172 -6.06 -12.40 -40.49
N SER A 173 -7.23 -12.93 -40.86
CA SER A 173 -8.48 -12.61 -40.18
C SER A 173 -8.57 -13.27 -38.80
N ALA A 174 -7.99 -14.47 -38.66
CA ALA A 174 -7.86 -15.14 -37.37
C ALA A 174 -6.85 -14.41 -36.47
N VAL A 175 -5.66 -14.07 -36.99
CA VAL A 175 -4.64 -13.32 -36.23
C VAL A 175 -5.19 -12.00 -35.69
N LEU A 176 -5.93 -11.26 -36.52
CA LEU A 176 -6.54 -9.99 -36.11
C LEU A 176 -7.64 -10.20 -35.05
N LEU A 177 -8.44 -11.26 -35.18
CA LEU A 177 -9.45 -11.61 -34.19
C LEU A 177 -8.83 -11.98 -32.84
N ASP A 178 -7.77 -12.78 -32.84
CA ASP A 178 -7.03 -13.16 -31.63
C ASP A 178 -6.46 -11.92 -30.93
N LEU A 179 -5.83 -11.00 -31.69
CA LEU A 179 -5.30 -9.75 -31.14
C LEU A 179 -6.37 -8.89 -30.48
N TRP A 180 -7.51 -8.67 -31.14
CA TRP A 180 -8.59 -7.88 -30.56
C TRP A 180 -9.21 -8.57 -29.34
N THR A 181 -9.24 -9.90 -29.31
CA THR A 181 -9.72 -10.65 -28.15
C THR A 181 -8.77 -10.46 -26.97
N CYS A 182 -7.47 -10.63 -27.19
CA CYS A 182 -6.45 -10.40 -26.18
C CYS A 182 -6.42 -8.95 -25.67
N GLU A 183 -6.52 -7.96 -26.56
CA GLU A 183 -6.55 -6.54 -26.17
C GLU A 183 -7.80 -6.20 -25.36
N ALA A 184 -8.97 -6.75 -25.73
CA ALA A 184 -10.19 -6.55 -24.96
C ALA A 184 -10.09 -7.16 -23.55
N ASP A 185 -9.54 -8.37 -23.43
CA ASP A 185 -9.32 -9.02 -22.14
C ASP A 185 -8.31 -8.24 -21.28
N PHE A 186 -7.21 -7.78 -21.88
CA PHE A 186 -6.20 -6.94 -21.21
C PHE A 186 -6.80 -5.61 -20.71
N LEU A 187 -7.56 -4.90 -21.55
CA LEU A 187 -8.22 -3.66 -21.16
C LEU A 187 -9.26 -3.88 -20.06
N LYS A 188 -9.96 -5.02 -20.07
CA LYS A 188 -10.91 -5.38 -19.02
C LYS A 188 -10.22 -5.64 -17.68
N ASP A 189 -9.14 -6.42 -17.67
CA ASP A 189 -8.37 -6.69 -16.46
C ASP A 189 -7.73 -5.41 -15.89
N LYS A 190 -7.23 -4.55 -16.79
CA LYS A 190 -6.71 -3.21 -16.46
C LYS A 190 -7.77 -2.29 -15.91
N TRP A 191 -8.98 -2.31 -16.47
CA TRP A 191 -10.13 -1.55 -15.97
C TRP A 191 -10.48 -1.94 -14.54
N GLN A 192 -10.55 -3.23 -14.23
CA GLN A 192 -10.86 -3.71 -12.88
C GLN A 192 -9.84 -3.26 -11.83
N LEU A 193 -8.55 -3.33 -12.18
CA LEU A 193 -7.47 -2.83 -11.32
C LEU A 193 -7.58 -1.32 -11.11
N LEU A 194 -7.81 -0.55 -12.18
CA LEU A 194 -7.90 0.90 -12.14
C LEU A 194 -9.13 1.36 -11.33
N ASP A 195 -10.28 0.72 -11.52
CA ASP A 195 -11.53 1.02 -10.79
C ASP A 195 -11.33 0.82 -9.28
N SER A 196 -10.61 -0.23 -8.87
CA SER A 196 -10.25 -0.48 -7.46
C SER A 196 -9.43 0.66 -6.84
N TYR A 197 -8.46 1.20 -7.57
CA TYR A 197 -7.66 2.34 -7.11
C TYR A 197 -8.44 3.66 -7.14
N PHE A 198 -9.34 3.83 -8.11
CA PHE A 198 -10.20 5.01 -8.20
C PHE A 198 -11.22 5.06 -7.06
N GLU A 199 -11.77 3.91 -6.64
CA GLU A 199 -12.64 3.83 -5.46
C GLU A 199 -11.88 4.27 -4.19
N VAL A 200 -10.63 3.81 -4.02
CA VAL A 200 -9.75 4.26 -2.92
C VAL A 200 -9.42 5.75 -3.00
N TYR A 201 -9.22 6.29 -4.20
CA TYR A 201 -8.99 7.72 -4.41
C TYR A 201 -10.14 8.57 -3.88
N GLN A 202 -11.38 8.09 -4.01
CA GLN A 202 -12.57 8.78 -3.47
C GLN A 202 -12.59 8.79 -1.93
N HIS A 203 -11.96 7.81 -1.26
CA HIS A 203 -11.86 7.74 0.20
C HIS A 203 -10.69 8.51 0.80
N ALA A 204 -9.60 8.69 0.05
CA ALA A 204 -8.45 9.42 0.53
C ALA A 204 -8.87 10.87 0.85
N LEU A 205 -8.47 11.37 2.02
CA LEU A 205 -8.73 12.76 2.45
C LEU A 205 -7.50 13.64 2.28
N ASP A 206 -6.31 13.05 2.47
CA ASP A 206 -5.05 13.77 2.35
C ASP A 206 -4.69 14.06 0.88
N SER A 207 -4.15 15.25 0.66
CA SER A 207 -3.79 15.74 -0.68
C SER A 207 -2.58 15.01 -1.25
N GLU A 208 -1.60 14.63 -0.42
CA GLU A 208 -0.41 13.92 -0.88
C GLU A 208 -0.73 12.46 -1.20
N GLU A 209 -1.53 11.80 -0.36
CA GLU A 209 -2.07 10.46 -0.61
C GLU A 209 -2.92 10.43 -1.88
N ARG A 210 -3.81 11.42 -2.07
CA ARG A 210 -4.60 11.57 -3.30
C ARG A 210 -3.71 11.73 -4.53
N PHE A 211 -2.68 12.57 -4.45
CA PHE A 211 -1.76 12.76 -5.56
C PHE A 211 -0.99 11.47 -5.89
N ALA A 212 -0.52 10.76 -4.86
CA ALA A 212 0.16 9.48 -5.03
C ALA A 212 -0.76 8.42 -5.69
N LEU A 213 -2.02 8.35 -5.28
CA LEU A 213 -3.03 7.49 -5.91
C LEU A 213 -3.33 7.90 -7.36
N ALA A 214 -3.44 9.20 -7.64
CA ALA A 214 -3.64 9.71 -9.00
C ALA A 214 -2.48 9.31 -9.92
N GLN A 215 -1.23 9.35 -9.43
CA GLN A 215 -0.07 8.87 -10.17
C GLN A 215 -0.14 7.36 -10.44
N VAL A 216 -0.55 6.55 -9.45
CA VAL A 216 -0.74 5.10 -9.64
C VAL A 216 -1.80 4.81 -10.70
N ILE A 217 -2.96 5.48 -10.62
CA ILE A 217 -4.05 5.35 -11.60
C ILE A 217 -3.55 5.70 -13.00
N THR A 218 -2.80 6.80 -13.13
CA THR A 218 -2.20 7.25 -14.38
C THR A 218 -1.19 6.22 -14.92
N ASN A 219 -0.31 5.70 -14.08
CA ASN A 219 0.66 4.67 -14.48
C ASN A 219 -0.04 3.41 -15.02
N ILE A 220 -1.10 2.95 -14.35
CA ILE A 220 -1.92 1.82 -14.81
C ILE A 220 -2.57 2.17 -16.15
N MET A 221 -3.17 3.36 -16.27
CA MET A 221 -3.84 3.85 -17.48
C MET A 221 -2.91 3.91 -18.70
N TYR A 222 -1.63 4.21 -18.52
CA TYR A 222 -0.65 4.24 -19.62
C TYR A 222 0.14 2.94 -19.81
N ARG A 223 -0.03 1.92 -18.95
CA ARG A 223 0.57 0.59 -19.12
C ARG A 223 0.12 -0.05 -20.44
N ARG A 224 1.07 -0.58 -21.22
CA ARG A 224 0.86 -1.31 -22.49
C ARG A 224 1.40 -2.74 -22.37
N PRO A 225 0.82 -3.71 -23.10
CA PRO A 225 1.34 -5.07 -23.14
C PRO A 225 2.75 -5.08 -23.75
N ARG A 226 3.68 -5.81 -23.12
CA ARG A 226 5.01 -6.03 -23.69
C ARG A 226 4.94 -7.19 -24.69
N PHE A 227 5.74 -7.11 -25.77
CA PHE A 227 5.80 -8.15 -26.79
C PHE A 227 7.20 -8.72 -26.92
N ASP A 228 7.25 -10.03 -27.16
CA ASP A 228 8.47 -10.74 -27.53
C ASP A 228 8.29 -11.33 -28.93
N PHE A 229 8.87 -10.68 -29.93
CA PHE A 229 8.74 -11.09 -31.32
C PHE A 229 9.63 -12.29 -31.68
N HIS A 230 10.52 -12.71 -30.76
CA HIS A 230 11.44 -13.83 -30.98
C HIS A 230 10.91 -15.17 -30.44
N LEU A 231 9.94 -15.14 -29.52
CA LEU A 231 9.46 -16.32 -28.80
C LEU A 231 7.93 -16.45 -28.86
N GLY A 232 7.46 -17.57 -29.42
CA GLY A 232 6.05 -17.98 -29.33
C GLY A 232 5.05 -17.09 -30.09
N TYR A 233 3.76 -17.39 -29.93
CA TYR A 233 2.65 -16.57 -30.42
C TYR A 233 2.22 -15.59 -29.33
N PHE A 234 1.87 -14.34 -29.70
CA PHE A 234 1.57 -13.25 -28.76
C PHE A 234 0.49 -13.55 -27.72
N VAL A 235 -0.40 -14.52 -27.99
CA VAL A 235 -1.49 -14.91 -27.08
C VAL A 235 -0.95 -15.33 -25.71
N ASN A 236 0.19 -16.03 -25.65
CA ASN A 236 0.78 -16.42 -24.38
C ASN A 236 1.28 -15.18 -23.62
N THR A 237 1.97 -14.27 -24.29
CA THR A 237 2.47 -13.03 -23.68
C THR A 237 1.34 -12.17 -23.14
N TYR A 238 0.24 -12.04 -23.89
CA TYR A 238 -0.96 -11.35 -23.41
C TYR A 238 -1.57 -12.03 -22.19
N ARG A 239 -1.68 -13.36 -22.22
CA ARG A 239 -2.21 -14.13 -21.10
C ARG A 239 -1.37 -13.90 -19.83
N ASP A 240 -0.06 -13.91 -19.96
CA ASP A 240 0.86 -13.73 -18.83
C ASP A 240 0.79 -12.29 -18.28
N GLU A 241 0.64 -11.27 -19.14
CA GLU A 241 0.37 -9.87 -18.73
C GLU A 241 -1.00 -9.73 -18.03
N CYS A 242 -2.06 -10.37 -18.55
CA CYS A 242 -3.36 -10.42 -17.89
C CYS A 242 -3.27 -11.09 -16.52
N THR A 243 -2.48 -12.16 -16.39
CA THR A 243 -2.24 -12.82 -15.10
C THR A 243 -1.59 -11.86 -14.11
N CYS A 244 -0.58 -11.08 -14.52
CA CYS A 244 0.04 -10.07 -13.67
C CYS A 244 -0.99 -9.04 -13.16
N LEU A 245 -1.84 -8.51 -14.05
CA LEU A 245 -2.90 -7.57 -13.66
C LEU A 245 -3.90 -8.18 -12.67
N LYS A 246 -4.31 -9.44 -12.89
CA LYS A 246 -5.22 -10.16 -11.99
C LYS A 246 -4.61 -10.41 -10.62
N LEU A 247 -3.34 -10.81 -10.56
CA LEU A 247 -2.64 -11.04 -9.30
C LEU A 247 -2.49 -9.75 -8.51
N HIS A 248 -2.11 -8.66 -9.19
CA HIS A 248 -2.04 -7.32 -8.59
C HIS A 248 -3.41 -6.89 -8.04
N LEU A 249 -4.47 -7.08 -8.82
CA LEU A 249 -5.85 -6.81 -8.39
C LEU A 249 -6.23 -7.62 -7.14
N CYS A 250 -5.97 -8.93 -7.13
CA CYS A 250 -6.28 -9.78 -5.99
C CYS A 250 -5.57 -9.30 -4.71
N LEU A 251 -4.26 -9.05 -4.79
CA LEU A 251 -3.46 -8.57 -3.66
C LEU A 251 -4.02 -7.26 -3.10
N VAL A 252 -4.25 -6.29 -3.98
CA VAL A 252 -4.72 -4.95 -3.62
C VAL A 252 -6.12 -5.01 -2.99
N ARG A 253 -7.02 -5.77 -3.61
CA ARG A 253 -8.39 -5.92 -3.13
C ARG A 253 -8.45 -6.59 -1.76
N ASP A 254 -7.64 -7.63 -1.52
CA ASP A 254 -7.61 -8.32 -0.22
C ASP A 254 -7.03 -7.43 0.89
N ILE A 255 -6.01 -6.61 0.59
CA ILE A 255 -5.48 -5.61 1.52
C ILE A 255 -6.55 -4.57 1.87
N MET A 256 -7.19 -3.98 0.84
CA MET A 256 -8.24 -2.98 1.03
C MET A 256 -9.41 -3.56 1.85
N HIS A 257 -9.86 -4.78 1.55
CA HIS A 257 -10.91 -5.47 2.27
C HIS A 257 -10.60 -5.67 3.76
N ARG A 258 -9.36 -6.02 4.09
CA ARG A 258 -8.92 -6.22 5.48
C ARG A 258 -8.82 -4.89 6.22
N GLN A 259 -8.36 -3.82 5.55
CA GLN A 259 -8.35 -2.48 6.13
C GLN A 259 -9.77 -1.98 6.46
N ILE A 260 -10.72 -2.14 5.53
CA ILE A 260 -12.13 -1.78 5.74
C ILE A 260 -12.72 -2.52 6.94
N GLU A 261 -12.47 -3.84 7.04
CA GLU A 261 -12.97 -4.65 8.17
C GLU A 261 -12.38 -4.22 9.52
N ASN A 262 -11.07 -3.97 9.56
CA ASN A 262 -10.39 -3.53 10.77
C ASN A 262 -10.93 -2.17 11.24
N GLN A 263 -11.14 -1.22 10.31
CA GLN A 263 -11.72 0.07 10.64
C GLN A 263 -13.19 -0.03 11.10
N ARG A 264 -13.99 -0.88 10.45
CA ARG A 264 -15.37 -1.15 10.90
C ARG A 264 -15.41 -1.74 12.31
N LYS A 265 -14.52 -2.70 12.60
CA LYS A 265 -14.39 -3.30 13.94
C LYS A 265 -14.01 -2.26 14.99
N TYR A 266 -13.05 -1.40 14.67
CA TYR A 266 -12.64 -0.30 15.55
C TYR A 266 -13.78 0.70 15.81
N ASN A 267 -14.47 1.14 14.75
CA ASN A 267 -15.62 2.05 14.88
C ASN A 267 -16.76 1.43 15.69
N TYR A 268 -17.03 0.13 15.51
CA TYR A 268 -18.03 -0.57 16.32
C TYR A 268 -17.64 -0.59 17.81
N GLN A 269 -16.36 -0.81 18.14
CA GLN A 269 -15.88 -0.79 19.52
C GLN A 269 -16.05 0.59 20.18
N ILE A 270 -15.80 1.68 19.45
CA ILE A 270 -15.99 3.05 19.96
C ILE A 270 -17.47 3.36 20.20
N TRP A 271 -18.31 3.01 19.22
CA TRP A 271 -19.73 3.34 19.24
C TRP A 271 -20.60 2.24 19.88
N CYS A 272 -20.05 1.49 20.85
CA CYS A 272 -20.79 0.49 21.62
C CYS A 272 -21.98 1.16 22.35
N GLY A 273 -23.19 1.01 21.80
CA GLY A 273 -24.43 1.61 22.31
C GLY A 273 -24.92 2.83 21.55
N GLY A 274 -24.31 3.19 20.42
CA GLY A 274 -24.74 4.28 19.54
C GLY A 274 -24.36 5.69 20.02
N PRO A 275 -24.54 6.71 19.16
CA PRO A 275 -24.24 8.10 19.52
C PRO A 275 -25.23 8.63 20.56
N LYS A 276 -24.71 9.22 21.63
CA LYS A 276 -25.48 9.84 22.73
C LYS A 276 -25.60 11.35 22.56
N GLY A 277 -24.88 11.95 21.61
CA GLY A 277 -24.96 13.38 21.28
C GLY A 277 -24.29 14.29 22.32
N CYS A 278 -23.33 13.74 23.07
CA CYS A 278 -22.66 14.43 24.17
C CYS A 278 -21.35 15.09 23.69
N ILE A 279 -20.94 16.20 24.33
CA ILE A 279 -19.64 16.85 24.09
C ILE A 279 -18.46 15.86 24.26
N SER A 280 -18.65 14.84 25.09
CA SER A 280 -17.68 13.75 25.32
C SER A 280 -17.40 12.85 24.11
N GLU A 281 -18.14 13.02 23.01
CA GLU A 281 -17.99 12.28 21.75
C GLU A 281 -17.18 13.08 20.71
N PHE A 282 -16.78 14.31 21.05
CA PHE A 282 -15.95 15.13 20.19
C PHE A 282 -14.59 14.47 19.94
N GLY A 283 -14.20 14.35 18.66
CA GLY A 283 -12.97 13.69 18.24
C GLY A 283 -13.09 12.18 17.97
N PHE A 284 -14.27 11.57 18.20
CA PHE A 284 -14.49 10.19 17.74
C PHE A 284 -14.65 10.12 16.22
N PRO A 285 -14.23 8.99 15.60
CA PRO A 285 -14.47 8.77 14.18
C PRO A 285 -15.97 8.79 13.87
N THR A 286 -16.32 9.21 12.66
CA THR A 286 -17.72 9.37 12.24
C THR A 286 -18.53 8.10 12.49
N TYR A 287 -19.68 8.25 13.15
CA TYR A 287 -20.58 7.12 13.39
C TYR A 287 -21.12 6.58 12.06
N ILE A 288 -20.86 5.30 11.79
CA ILE A 288 -21.34 4.63 10.58
C ILE A 288 -22.78 4.18 10.79
N VAL A 289 -23.69 4.66 9.95
CA VAL A 289 -25.11 4.27 9.99
C VAL A 289 -25.29 2.94 9.25
N THR A 290 -25.28 1.84 10.01
CA THR A 290 -25.39 0.47 9.48
C THR A 290 -26.82 0.07 9.09
N LYS A 291 -27.51 0.89 8.29
CA LYS A 291 -28.90 0.63 7.84
C LYS A 291 -28.95 -0.12 6.52
N GLN A 292 -28.28 0.43 5.51
CA GLN A 292 -28.30 -0.12 4.15
C GLN A 292 -26.92 0.03 3.53
N LEU A 293 -26.45 -1.07 2.95
CA LEU A 293 -25.26 -1.08 2.11
C LEU A 293 -25.63 -0.48 0.74
N ILE A 294 -24.83 0.46 0.30
CA ILE A 294 -24.94 1.16 -0.98
C ILE A 294 -23.76 0.72 -1.84
N ALA A 295 -24.07 0.33 -3.07
CA ALA A 295 -23.09 0.29 -4.13
C ALA A 295 -23.00 1.71 -4.70
N LEU A 296 -21.89 2.41 -4.48
CA LEU A 296 -21.68 3.79 -4.95
C LEU A 296 -21.60 3.84 -6.48
N SER A 297 -21.15 2.75 -7.11
CA SER A 297 -21.20 2.57 -8.55
C SER A 297 -22.37 1.65 -8.93
N ASN A 298 -23.05 1.97 -10.05
CA ASN A 298 -24.06 1.10 -10.66
C ASN A 298 -23.43 -0.14 -11.33
N SER A 299 -22.09 -0.23 -11.36
CA SER A 299 -21.31 -1.41 -11.73
C SER A 299 -21.04 -2.29 -10.51
N THR A 300 -20.57 -3.52 -10.75
CA THR A 300 -20.03 -4.36 -9.67
C THR A 300 -18.94 -3.58 -8.92
N THR A 301 -19.20 -3.19 -7.68
CA THR A 301 -18.21 -2.49 -6.85
C THR A 301 -16.94 -3.33 -6.75
N ALA A 302 -15.79 -2.71 -6.98
CA ALA A 302 -14.51 -3.39 -6.86
C ALA A 302 -14.23 -3.76 -5.38
N LEU A 303 -14.69 -2.92 -4.46
CA LEU A 303 -14.68 -3.14 -3.02
C LEU A 303 -16.00 -3.70 -2.48
N LYS A 304 -15.96 -4.08 -1.20
CA LYS A 304 -17.15 -4.39 -0.39
C LYS A 304 -18.10 -3.18 -0.39
N ASN A 305 -19.39 -3.46 -0.57
CA ASN A 305 -20.44 -2.45 -0.43
C ASN A 305 -20.25 -1.64 0.87
N MET A 306 -20.53 -0.35 0.77
CA MET A 306 -20.25 0.62 1.83
C MET A 306 -21.55 1.18 2.40
N TYR A 307 -21.53 1.66 3.62
CA TYR A 307 -22.67 2.37 4.18
C TYR A 307 -22.69 3.82 3.68
N LEU A 308 -23.87 4.44 3.71
CA LEU A 308 -24.02 5.86 3.39
C LEU A 308 -23.12 6.70 4.31
N LEU A 309 -22.23 7.52 3.73
CA LEU A 309 -21.24 8.34 4.42
C LEU A 309 -20.15 7.56 5.19
N GLU A 310 -19.86 6.32 4.78
CA GLU A 310 -18.70 5.58 5.26
C GLU A 310 -17.43 6.01 4.52
N PHE A 311 -16.45 6.53 5.26
CA PHE A 311 -15.16 6.94 4.73
C PHE A 311 -14.03 6.27 5.50
N HIS A 312 -13.03 5.76 4.77
CA HIS A 312 -11.89 5.06 5.34
C HIS A 312 -10.59 5.76 4.97
N SER A 313 -10.09 6.62 5.85
CA SER A 313 -8.87 7.40 5.61
C SER A 313 -7.62 6.53 5.43
N SER A 314 -7.54 5.34 6.03
CA SER A 314 -6.37 4.46 5.89
C SER A 314 -6.16 3.93 4.48
N LEU A 315 -7.21 3.97 3.64
CA LEU A 315 -7.13 3.49 2.26
C LEU A 315 -6.14 4.33 1.43
N GLY A 316 -5.84 5.58 1.81
CA GLY A 316 -4.82 6.40 1.14
C GLY A 316 -3.43 5.75 1.08
N LEU A 317 -3.09 4.93 2.07
CA LEU A 317 -1.82 4.20 2.16
C LEU A 317 -1.65 3.10 1.11
N VAL A 318 -2.72 2.70 0.42
CA VAL A 318 -2.68 1.70 -0.66
C VAL A 318 -1.78 2.16 -1.82
N SER A 319 -1.54 3.47 -1.97
CA SER A 319 -0.57 4.04 -2.92
C SER A 319 0.87 3.55 -2.73
N LEU A 320 1.20 2.99 -1.55
CA LEU A 320 2.52 2.43 -1.26
C LEU A 320 2.72 1.02 -1.83
N ILE A 321 1.64 0.27 -2.10
CA ILE A 321 1.73 -1.12 -2.58
C ILE A 321 2.46 -1.19 -3.93
N PRO A 322 2.09 -0.41 -4.96
CA PRO A 322 2.83 -0.42 -6.24
C PRO A 322 4.28 -0.02 -6.06
N LYS A 323 4.58 0.97 -5.21
CA LYS A 323 5.96 1.43 -4.96
C LYS A 323 6.82 0.31 -4.36
N ALA A 324 6.26 -0.46 -3.43
CA ALA A 324 6.94 -1.61 -2.84
C ALA A 324 7.16 -2.74 -3.86
N LEU A 325 6.15 -3.04 -4.68
CA LEU A 325 6.25 -4.03 -5.76
C LEU A 325 7.27 -3.62 -6.82
N ASP A 326 7.28 -2.35 -7.23
CA ASP A 326 8.22 -1.80 -8.19
C ASP A 326 9.66 -1.88 -7.66
N HIS A 327 9.88 -1.56 -6.38
CA HIS A 327 11.18 -1.70 -5.74
C HIS A 327 11.64 -3.17 -5.72
N ALA A 328 10.76 -4.09 -5.31
CA ALA A 328 11.07 -5.53 -5.32
C ALA A 328 11.41 -5.99 -6.75
N LEU A 329 10.61 -5.60 -7.74
CA LEU A 329 10.84 -5.93 -9.15
C LEU A 329 12.19 -5.39 -9.64
N GLN A 330 12.58 -4.17 -9.28
CA GLN A 330 13.86 -3.59 -9.63
C GLN A 330 15.05 -4.37 -9.04
N GLU A 331 14.97 -4.76 -7.77
CA GLU A 331 16.01 -5.57 -7.12
C GLU A 331 16.16 -6.94 -7.79
N PHE A 332 15.06 -7.65 -8.04
CA PHE A 332 15.09 -8.93 -8.73
C PHE A 332 15.54 -8.80 -10.19
N GLN A 333 15.21 -7.71 -10.88
CA GLN A 333 15.72 -7.46 -12.23
C GLN A 333 17.23 -7.25 -12.25
N GLN A 334 17.80 -6.59 -11.24
CA GLN A 334 19.26 -6.41 -11.12
C GLN A 334 19.98 -7.75 -10.92
N ILE A 335 19.39 -8.66 -10.15
CA ILE A 335 19.93 -10.00 -9.84
C ILE A 335 19.75 -10.94 -11.04
N CYS A 336 18.51 -11.12 -11.53
CA CYS A 336 18.17 -12.11 -12.54
C CYS A 336 18.50 -11.67 -13.97
N ARG A 337 18.60 -10.35 -14.24
CA ARG A 337 18.89 -9.75 -15.55
C ARG A 337 18.12 -10.42 -16.71
N PRO A 338 16.78 -10.31 -16.75
CA PRO A 338 15.99 -10.94 -17.79
C PRO A 338 16.34 -10.36 -19.17
N ASN A 339 16.73 -11.23 -20.10
CA ASN A 339 17.14 -10.85 -21.46
C ASN A 339 15.97 -10.62 -22.42
N THR A 340 14.77 -11.10 -22.09
CA THR A 340 13.58 -11.03 -22.94
C THR A 340 12.39 -10.43 -22.20
N ALA A 341 11.43 -9.86 -22.94
CA ALA A 341 10.20 -9.32 -22.37
C ALA A 341 9.37 -10.41 -21.68
N SER A 342 9.34 -11.61 -22.26
CA SER A 342 8.69 -12.81 -21.69
C SER A 342 9.28 -13.18 -20.32
N ALA A 343 10.61 -13.17 -20.18
CA ALA A 343 11.26 -13.45 -18.91
C ALA A 343 10.98 -12.36 -17.85
N ALA A 344 10.89 -11.10 -18.28
CA ALA A 344 10.54 -9.99 -17.38
C ALA A 344 9.08 -10.07 -16.89
N ILE A 345 8.13 -10.46 -17.75
CA ILE A 345 6.73 -10.70 -17.37
C ILE A 345 6.65 -11.85 -16.37
N HIS A 346 7.31 -12.97 -16.66
CA HIS A 346 7.31 -14.12 -15.75
C HIS A 346 7.93 -13.77 -14.39
N LEU A 347 8.98 -12.93 -14.34
CA LEU A 347 9.55 -12.46 -13.09
C LEU A 347 8.53 -11.63 -12.28
N GLU A 348 7.82 -10.72 -12.94
CA GLU A 348 6.75 -9.93 -12.32
C GLU A 348 5.62 -10.82 -11.78
N GLU A 349 5.20 -11.82 -12.57
CA GLU A 349 4.20 -12.81 -12.16
C GLU A 349 4.61 -13.55 -10.89
N GLN A 350 5.85 -14.05 -10.82
CA GLN A 350 6.37 -14.77 -9.65
C GLN A 350 6.44 -13.86 -8.41
N ILE A 351 6.87 -12.61 -8.57
CA ILE A 351 6.92 -11.65 -7.46
C ILE A 351 5.52 -11.36 -6.93
N LEU A 352 4.53 -11.19 -7.82
CA LEU A 352 3.14 -10.97 -7.42
C LEU A 352 2.54 -12.21 -6.74
N LEU A 353 2.85 -13.41 -7.23
CA LEU A 353 2.44 -14.68 -6.58
C LEU A 353 3.03 -14.81 -5.18
N LEU A 354 4.34 -14.58 -5.03
CA LEU A 354 5.02 -14.62 -3.74
C LEU A 354 4.49 -13.54 -2.78
N SER A 355 4.17 -12.36 -3.29
CA SER A 355 3.59 -11.27 -2.49
C SER A 355 2.20 -11.63 -2.00
N LEU A 356 1.37 -12.26 -2.85
CA LEU A 356 0.03 -12.71 -2.49
C LEU A 356 0.08 -13.86 -1.48
N ASP A 357 0.92 -14.87 -1.73
CA ASP A 357 1.10 -15.99 -0.80
C ASP A 357 1.66 -15.51 0.54
N GLY A 358 2.66 -14.64 0.53
CA GLY A 358 3.22 -14.01 1.72
C GLY A 358 2.19 -13.21 2.50
N TRP A 359 1.28 -12.48 1.84
CA TRP A 359 0.18 -11.76 2.49
C TRP A 359 -0.84 -12.71 3.13
N MET A 360 -1.19 -13.80 2.44
CA MET A 360 -2.20 -14.76 2.92
C MET A 360 -1.67 -15.67 4.04
N THR A 361 -0.37 -15.98 4.02
CA THR A 361 0.32 -16.83 5.00
C THR A 361 0.96 -16.03 6.13
N MET A 362 0.87 -14.70 6.11
CA MET A 362 1.49 -13.84 7.11
C MET A 362 1.00 -14.20 8.52
N GLU A 363 1.85 -14.88 9.27
CA GLU A 363 1.62 -15.13 10.69
C GLU A 363 1.60 -13.80 11.45
N ASN A 364 0.78 -13.72 12.49
CA ASN A 364 0.79 -12.55 13.36
C ASN A 364 2.21 -12.42 13.95
N PRO A 365 2.92 -11.31 13.71
CA PRO A 365 4.31 -11.13 14.18
C PRO A 365 4.43 -11.22 15.72
N GLU A 366 3.33 -11.09 16.43
CA GLU A 366 3.20 -11.30 17.87
C GLU A 366 3.52 -12.74 18.29
N SER A 367 3.24 -13.74 17.44
CA SER A 367 3.44 -15.16 17.72
C SER A 367 4.90 -15.53 17.98
N PHE A 368 5.83 -14.74 17.44
CA PHE A 368 7.27 -14.95 17.58
C PHE A 368 7.79 -14.61 18.99
N TYR A 369 6.98 -13.93 19.80
CA TYR A 369 7.33 -13.51 21.16
C TYR A 369 6.70 -14.42 22.22
N GLY A 370 7.34 -14.49 23.40
CA GLY A 370 6.78 -15.24 24.53
C GLY A 370 5.45 -14.68 25.04
N ALA A 371 4.60 -15.54 25.63
CA ALA A 371 3.26 -15.21 26.11
C ALA A 371 3.19 -14.07 27.15
N GLN A 372 4.30 -13.73 27.81
CA GLN A 372 4.38 -12.57 28.70
C GLN A 372 4.47 -11.27 27.90
N ILE A 373 5.35 -11.22 26.88
CA ILE A 373 5.55 -10.06 26.01
C ILE A 373 4.30 -9.80 25.16
N GLN A 374 3.66 -10.86 24.66
CA GLN A 374 2.36 -10.77 23.97
C GLN A 374 1.31 -10.08 24.83
N ARG A 375 1.22 -10.44 26.11
CA ARG A 375 0.28 -9.79 27.03
C ARG A 375 0.70 -8.37 27.37
N ASP A 376 1.97 -8.12 27.60
CA ASP A 376 2.42 -6.82 28.12
C ASP A 376 2.47 -5.71 27.06
N ILE A 377 2.78 -6.03 25.80
CA ILE A 377 2.92 -5.06 24.71
C ILE A 377 1.74 -5.14 23.75
N PHE A 378 1.45 -6.33 23.24
CA PHE A 378 0.54 -6.54 22.11
C PHE A 378 -0.94 -6.68 22.49
N ALA A 379 -1.28 -6.80 23.78
CA ALA A 379 -2.67 -6.97 24.17
C ALA A 379 -3.56 -5.74 23.86
N ASP A 380 -4.59 -5.96 23.07
CA ASP A 380 -5.55 -4.94 22.60
C ASP A 380 -6.66 -4.59 23.61
N VAL A 381 -6.51 -4.95 24.90
CA VAL A 381 -7.63 -4.91 25.86
C VAL A 381 -7.85 -3.51 26.45
N LEU A 382 -6.77 -2.79 26.79
CA LEU A 382 -6.86 -1.50 27.48
C LEU A 382 -6.55 -0.32 26.57
N VAL A 383 -5.38 -0.34 25.93
CA VAL A 383 -4.84 0.83 25.22
C VAL A 383 -5.61 1.14 23.94
N GLU A 384 -6.07 0.11 23.22
CA GLU A 384 -6.84 0.26 22.00
C GLU A 384 -8.28 0.75 22.24
N ASN A 385 -8.77 0.70 23.48
CA ASN A 385 -10.12 1.16 23.82
C ASN A 385 -10.08 2.62 24.33
N PRO A 386 -10.49 3.61 23.50
CA PRO A 386 -10.42 5.02 23.88
C PRO A 386 -11.32 5.37 25.07
N LEU A 387 -12.39 4.61 25.33
CA LEU A 387 -13.25 4.84 26.51
C LEU A 387 -12.50 4.50 27.80
N ILE A 388 -11.76 3.39 27.81
CA ILE A 388 -10.96 2.97 28.97
C ILE A 388 -9.82 3.94 29.20
N ILE A 389 -9.10 4.34 28.15
CA ILE A 389 -8.04 5.36 28.24
C ILE A 389 -8.60 6.68 28.80
N ARG A 390 -9.77 7.13 28.32
CA ARG A 390 -10.43 8.32 28.87
C ARG A 390 -10.71 8.17 30.36
N GLU A 391 -11.24 7.02 30.80
CA GLU A 391 -11.46 6.77 32.21
C GLU A 391 -10.17 6.81 33.04
N ILE A 392 -9.07 6.24 32.53
CA ILE A 392 -7.75 6.29 33.18
C ILE A 392 -7.29 7.73 33.35
N VAL A 393 -7.37 8.54 32.28
CA VAL A 393 -6.98 9.94 32.31
C VAL A 393 -7.85 10.73 33.28
N THR A 394 -9.16 10.49 33.31
CA THR A 394 -10.04 11.17 34.29
C THR A 394 -9.70 10.80 35.73
N LEU A 395 -9.24 9.57 36.01
CA LEU A 395 -8.75 9.19 37.34
C LEU A 395 -7.42 9.88 37.67
N ALA A 396 -6.47 9.90 36.74
CA ALA A 396 -5.19 10.59 36.93
C ALA A 396 -5.37 12.11 37.14
N LEU A 397 -6.33 12.73 36.45
CA LEU A 397 -6.65 14.14 36.68
C LEU A 397 -7.33 14.38 38.04
N LYS A 398 -8.16 13.43 38.51
CA LYS A 398 -8.80 13.51 39.83
C LYS A 398 -7.78 13.39 40.95
N SER A 399 -6.86 12.42 40.88
CA SER A 399 -5.83 12.22 41.91
C SER A 399 -4.92 13.43 42.07
N VAL A 400 -4.65 14.18 41.00
CA VAL A 400 -3.86 15.43 41.07
C VAL A 400 -4.69 16.64 41.51
N SER A 401 -6.03 16.59 41.43
CA SER A 401 -6.92 17.70 41.81
C SER A 401 -7.32 17.73 43.30
N GLU A 402 -7.06 16.67 44.05
CA GLU A 402 -7.36 16.58 45.49
C GLU A 402 -6.51 17.55 46.35
N GLU A 403 -5.51 18.22 45.77
CA GLU A 403 -4.85 19.37 46.38
C GLU A 403 -5.65 20.67 46.13
N GLU A 404 -6.64 20.93 46.99
CA GLU A 404 -7.69 21.96 46.84
C GLU A 404 -7.24 23.45 46.78
N GLN A 405 -5.96 23.80 46.60
CA GLN A 405 -5.50 25.21 46.64
C GLN A 405 -4.56 25.66 45.49
N ARG A 406 -4.58 25.03 44.31
CA ARG A 406 -3.73 25.46 43.18
C ARG A 406 -4.40 26.51 42.26
N PRO A 407 -3.71 27.58 41.81
CA PRO A 407 -4.23 28.59 40.89
C PRO A 407 -4.62 28.01 39.52
N SER A 408 -5.55 28.68 38.81
CA SER A 408 -6.15 28.18 37.55
C SER A 408 -5.14 27.89 36.44
N LYS A 409 -4.04 28.66 36.36
CA LYS A 409 -2.95 28.44 35.41
C LYS A 409 -2.16 27.17 35.71
N GLU A 410 -1.92 26.86 36.98
CA GLU A 410 -1.21 25.64 37.38
C GLU A 410 -2.04 24.39 37.10
N LYS A 411 -3.35 24.46 37.33
CA LYS A 411 -4.29 23.39 36.95
C LYS A 411 -4.23 23.10 35.44
N GLN A 412 -4.22 24.14 34.60
CA GLN A 412 -4.08 23.98 33.15
C GLN A 412 -2.74 23.34 32.75
N THR A 413 -1.62 23.76 33.35
CA THR A 413 -0.31 23.16 33.06
C THR A 413 -0.21 21.70 33.47
N ILE A 414 -0.84 21.33 34.60
CA ILE A 414 -0.89 19.95 35.07
C ILE A 414 -1.71 19.09 34.12
N THR A 415 -2.89 19.57 33.71
CA THR A 415 -3.75 18.88 32.74
C THR A 415 -3.02 18.66 31.41
N LEU A 416 -2.33 19.67 30.90
CA LEU A 416 -1.52 19.56 29.69
C LEU A 416 -0.39 18.54 29.84
N ASN A 417 0.30 18.50 30.99
CA ASN A 417 1.38 17.55 31.25
C ASN A 417 0.88 16.10 31.33
N VAL A 418 -0.30 15.87 31.92
CA VAL A 418 -0.93 14.53 31.95
C VAL A 418 -1.29 14.09 30.52
N PHE A 419 -1.88 14.98 29.72
CA PHE A 419 -2.19 14.67 28.32
C PHE A 419 -0.93 14.43 27.47
N SER A 420 0.12 15.24 27.62
CA SER A 420 1.36 15.06 26.85
C SER A 420 2.04 13.73 27.19
N ARG A 421 2.11 13.36 28.49
CA ARG A 421 2.67 12.08 28.93
C ARG A 421 1.88 10.89 28.42
N LEU A 422 0.55 10.99 28.40
CA LEU A 422 -0.30 9.94 27.85
C LEU A 422 -0.05 9.77 26.34
N LEU A 423 -0.04 10.87 25.59
CA LEU A 423 0.24 10.82 24.14
C LEU A 423 1.64 10.25 23.86
N GLU A 424 2.63 10.61 24.66
CA GLU A 424 3.98 10.04 24.59
C GLU A 424 3.95 8.54 24.87
N LEU A 425 3.23 8.09 25.91
CA LEU A 425 3.10 6.66 26.24
C LEU A 425 2.42 5.86 25.12
N LEU A 426 1.34 6.41 24.53
CA LEU A 426 0.60 5.77 23.44
C LEU A 426 1.45 5.66 22.17
N THR A 427 2.10 6.76 21.78
CA THR A 427 2.99 6.79 20.60
C THR A 427 4.19 5.87 20.77
N LEU A 428 4.70 5.72 22.00
CA LEU A 428 5.80 4.79 22.27
C LEU A 428 5.38 3.34 22.24
N ARG A 429 4.18 2.99 22.73
CA ARG A 429 3.65 1.65 22.54
C ARG A 429 3.57 1.31 21.06
N HIS A 430 3.08 2.22 20.23
CA HIS A 430 2.98 2.00 18.79
C HIS A 430 4.35 1.78 18.15
N ARG A 431 5.33 2.67 18.42
CA ARG A 431 6.71 2.52 17.93
C ARG A 431 7.37 1.22 18.40
N LEU A 432 7.07 0.79 19.63
CA LEU A 432 7.58 -0.45 20.17
C LEU A 432 7.00 -1.66 19.44
N ILE A 433 5.69 -1.64 19.15
CA ILE A 433 5.03 -2.66 18.33
C ILE A 433 5.66 -2.69 16.93
N GLU A 434 5.82 -1.54 16.28
CA GLU A 434 6.47 -1.46 14.96
C GLU A 434 7.88 -2.07 14.98
N ALA A 435 8.74 -1.63 15.91
CA ALA A 435 10.10 -2.15 16.03
C ALA A 435 10.14 -3.65 16.36
N ALA A 436 9.20 -4.15 17.17
CA ALA A 436 9.08 -5.57 17.46
C ALA A 436 8.63 -6.36 16.22
N VAL A 437 7.65 -5.86 15.47
CA VAL A 437 7.22 -6.51 14.22
C VAL A 437 8.37 -6.56 13.21
N GLU A 438 9.09 -5.46 13.01
CA GLU A 438 10.27 -5.41 12.14
C GLU A 438 11.36 -6.39 12.60
N GLY A 439 11.66 -6.41 13.90
CA GLY A 439 12.62 -7.34 14.49
C GLY A 439 12.21 -8.81 14.32
N ALA A 440 10.93 -9.12 14.44
CA ALA A 440 10.41 -10.47 14.22
C ALA A 440 10.58 -10.94 12.77
N GLN A 441 10.26 -10.06 11.80
CA GLN A 441 10.45 -10.37 10.38
C GLN A 441 11.94 -10.58 10.04
N LEU A 442 12.80 -9.70 10.55
CA LEU A 442 14.23 -9.77 10.34
C LEU A 442 14.86 -11.02 10.98
N GLY A 443 14.40 -11.39 12.17
CA GLY A 443 14.77 -12.64 12.83
C GLY A 443 14.33 -13.87 12.03
N ARG A 444 13.14 -13.85 11.43
CA ARG A 444 12.67 -14.93 10.54
C ARG A 444 13.57 -15.07 9.32
N LEU A 445 13.84 -13.97 8.61
CA LEU A 445 14.73 -13.95 7.44
C LEU A 445 16.13 -14.45 7.78
N TYR A 446 16.66 -14.05 8.94
CA TYR A 446 17.95 -14.54 9.42
C TYR A 446 17.95 -16.06 9.62
N LYS A 447 16.92 -16.62 10.24
CA LYS A 447 16.80 -18.08 10.46
C LYS A 447 16.75 -18.85 9.15
N GLU A 448 15.96 -18.36 8.19
CA GLU A 448 15.87 -18.96 6.86
C GLU A 448 17.23 -18.93 6.14
N PHE A 449 17.90 -17.78 6.14
CA PHE A 449 19.21 -17.62 5.51
C PHE A 449 20.31 -18.43 6.20
N ALA A 450 20.33 -18.45 7.54
CA ALA A 450 21.29 -19.26 8.30
C ALA A 450 21.12 -20.75 7.98
N LYS A 451 19.89 -21.24 7.88
CA LYS A 451 19.57 -22.61 7.51
C LYS A 451 20.04 -22.95 6.09
N GLU A 452 19.84 -22.05 5.12
CA GLU A 452 20.33 -22.24 3.74
C GLU A 452 21.85 -22.29 3.67
N MET A 453 22.53 -21.45 4.45
CA MET A 453 23.99 -21.40 4.52
C MET A 453 24.61 -22.50 5.40
N GLY A 454 23.80 -23.32 6.07
CA GLY A 454 24.27 -24.38 6.97
C GLY A 454 24.79 -23.87 8.33
N PHE A 455 24.50 -22.62 8.69
CA PHE A 455 24.82 -22.04 9.99
C PHE A 455 23.71 -22.32 11.01
N ASN A 456 24.10 -22.35 12.28
CA ASN A 456 23.18 -22.53 13.40
C ASN A 456 22.60 -21.18 13.87
N GLU A 457 21.36 -21.21 14.39
CA GLU A 457 20.60 -19.99 14.74
C GLU A 457 21.13 -19.22 15.98
N PHE A 458 22.12 -19.75 16.72
CA PHE A 458 22.60 -19.13 17.96
C PHE A 458 23.25 -17.76 17.76
N HIS A 459 23.70 -17.45 16.54
CA HIS A 459 24.25 -16.14 16.17
C HIS A 459 23.23 -15.00 16.21
N LEU A 460 21.93 -15.32 16.19
CA LEU A 460 20.87 -14.34 16.37
C LEU A 460 20.78 -13.85 17.83
N TYR A 461 21.25 -14.65 18.78
CA TYR A 461 21.07 -14.45 20.22
C TYR A 461 22.38 -14.21 20.94
N LEU A 462 23.26 -13.38 20.36
CA LEU A 462 24.51 -12.99 20.99
C LEU A 462 24.22 -12.21 22.27
N ARG A 463 24.47 -12.85 23.43
CA ARG A 463 24.28 -12.19 24.72
C ARG A 463 25.38 -11.13 24.92
N PRO A 464 25.03 -9.87 25.21
CA PRO A 464 26.03 -8.90 25.67
C PRO A 464 26.62 -9.40 26.99
N VAL A 465 27.94 -9.60 27.00
CA VAL A 465 28.67 -9.94 28.22
C VAL A 465 29.02 -8.66 28.95
N TYR A 466 28.74 -8.60 30.25
CA TYR A 466 29.12 -7.46 31.09
C TYR A 466 30.63 -7.23 31.00
N PHE A 467 31.04 -5.96 30.89
CA PHE A 467 32.45 -5.58 30.82
C PHE A 467 33.27 -6.12 32.01
N GLU A 468 32.59 -6.33 33.15
CA GLU A 468 33.13 -6.91 34.39
C GLU A 468 33.48 -8.40 34.27
N CYS A 469 32.89 -9.12 33.30
CA CYS A 469 33.19 -10.52 33.00
C CYS A 469 34.28 -10.68 31.91
N ALA A 470 34.69 -9.60 31.25
CA ALA A 470 35.77 -9.62 30.27
C ALA A 470 37.13 -9.57 30.97
N THR A 471 37.79 -10.73 31.12
CA THR A 471 39.16 -10.79 31.64
C THR A 471 40.15 -10.33 30.57
N HIS A 472 40.94 -9.30 30.88
CA HIS A 472 41.96 -8.76 29.98
C HIS A 472 43.04 -9.83 29.69
N LYS A 473 43.13 -10.31 28.45
CA LYS A 473 44.28 -11.10 27.97
C LYS A 473 45.35 -10.15 27.44
N GLU A 474 46.53 -10.14 28.06
CA GLU A 474 47.67 -9.21 27.83
C GLU A 474 48.30 -9.22 26.42
N LYS A 475 47.66 -9.80 25.39
CA LYS A 475 48.16 -9.84 24.01
C LYS A 475 47.06 -9.59 22.97
N ALA A 476 46.09 -8.72 23.28
CA ALA A 476 44.99 -8.37 22.36
C ALA A 476 45.40 -7.45 21.18
N ASP A 477 46.61 -6.88 21.20
CA ASP A 477 47.07 -5.91 20.19
C ASP A 477 47.57 -6.53 18.87
N GLN A 478 47.61 -7.86 18.76
CA GLN A 478 47.86 -8.55 17.49
C GLN A 478 46.54 -9.08 16.94
N PHE A 479 45.82 -8.23 16.20
CA PHE A 479 44.68 -8.67 15.39
C PHE A 479 45.20 -9.56 14.24
N SER A 480 45.11 -10.87 14.39
CA SER A 480 45.08 -11.77 13.24
C SER A 480 43.73 -11.63 12.53
N PRO A 481 43.67 -11.65 11.19
CA PRO A 481 42.40 -11.67 10.47
C PRO A 481 41.64 -12.94 10.87
N ILE A 482 40.51 -12.77 11.56
CA ILE A 482 39.67 -13.88 12.02
C ILE A 482 38.95 -14.45 10.81
N PHE A 483 39.50 -15.52 10.23
CA PHE A 483 38.78 -16.35 9.28
C PHE A 483 37.77 -17.22 10.05
N ILE A 484 36.54 -17.34 9.55
CA ILE A 484 35.50 -18.18 10.17
C ILE A 484 35.99 -19.62 10.42
N ALA A 485 36.92 -20.11 9.59
CA ALA A 485 37.57 -21.40 9.76
C ALA A 485 38.38 -21.53 11.08
N SER A 486 39.03 -20.46 11.56
CA SER A 486 39.80 -20.52 12.82
C SER A 486 38.92 -20.46 14.07
N LEU A 487 37.66 -20.01 13.96
CA LEU A 487 36.70 -20.07 15.07
C LEU A 487 36.09 -21.48 15.24
N LEU A 488 36.24 -22.33 14.22
CA LEU A 488 35.76 -23.72 14.22
C LEU A 488 36.80 -24.70 14.80
N GLU A 489 38.09 -24.35 14.84
CA GLU A 489 39.12 -25.21 15.44
C GLU A 489 39.16 -25.12 16.98
N ASP A 490 38.71 -24.01 17.57
CA ASP A 490 38.56 -23.83 19.03
C ASP A 490 37.18 -24.31 19.57
N GLN A 491 36.61 -25.36 18.96
CA GLN A 491 35.22 -25.80 19.15
C GLN A 491 34.85 -26.37 20.54
N ASP A 492 35.77 -26.44 21.50
CA ASP A 492 35.54 -27.15 22.79
C ASP A 492 35.49 -26.24 24.04
N LEU A 493 35.50 -24.90 23.91
CA LEU A 493 35.41 -24.01 25.07
C LEU A 493 34.22 -23.02 24.98
N ASN A 494 33.05 -23.50 25.42
CA ASN A 494 32.05 -22.76 26.21
C ASN A 494 31.58 -21.38 25.69
N LEU A 495 31.29 -21.23 24.41
CA LEU A 495 30.25 -20.28 24.00
C LEU A 495 28.92 -21.00 24.13
N ASP A 496 28.18 -20.67 25.19
CA ASP A 496 26.87 -21.23 25.50
C ASP A 496 25.96 -21.05 24.27
N ARG A 497 25.67 -22.14 23.55
CA ARG A 497 24.83 -22.14 22.34
C ARG A 497 23.38 -21.97 22.75
N TYR A 498 23.05 -20.79 23.25
CA TYR A 498 21.70 -20.45 23.70
C TYR A 498 20.81 -20.19 22.49
N ILE A 499 19.76 -21.00 22.35
CA ILE A 499 18.70 -20.81 21.36
C ILE A 499 17.39 -20.76 22.16
N PRO A 500 16.82 -19.56 22.39
CA PRO A 500 15.53 -19.44 23.03
C PRO A 500 14.43 -19.97 22.09
N SER A 501 13.36 -20.49 22.68
CA SER A 501 12.18 -20.96 21.92
C SER A 501 11.42 -19.81 21.23
N ASN A 502 11.51 -18.60 21.77
CA ASN A 502 10.86 -17.39 21.26
C ASN A 502 11.88 -16.25 21.14
N LEU A 503 11.58 -15.24 20.31
CA LEU A 503 12.39 -14.02 20.25
C LEU A 503 12.32 -13.27 21.60
N MET A 504 13.48 -12.78 22.03
CA MET A 504 13.61 -11.98 23.25
C MET A 504 13.74 -10.51 22.89
N LEU A 505 13.10 -9.63 23.66
CA LEU A 505 13.44 -8.22 23.68
C LEU A 505 14.67 -8.08 24.59
N GLU A 506 15.77 -7.55 24.04
CA GLU A 506 17.13 -7.71 24.59
C GLU A 506 17.38 -6.94 25.92
N ILE A 507 16.37 -6.27 26.48
CA ILE A 507 16.44 -5.64 27.82
C ILE A 507 15.45 -6.32 28.78
N GLN A 508 15.79 -7.54 29.20
CA GLN A 508 15.17 -8.17 30.38
C GLN A 508 16.09 -8.24 31.60
N ASP A 509 17.36 -7.83 31.49
CA ASP A 509 18.35 -7.91 32.57
C ASP A 509 18.79 -6.51 33.08
N ILE A 510 17.86 -5.60 33.39
CA ILE A 510 18.17 -4.44 34.25
C ILE A 510 17.26 -4.48 35.48
N ASP A 511 17.78 -5.18 36.49
CA ASP A 511 17.29 -5.30 37.86
C ASP A 511 15.86 -5.84 38.08
N ASN A 512 15.78 -6.88 38.92
CA ASN A 512 14.56 -7.54 39.44
C ASN A 512 13.54 -6.62 40.14
N GLN A 513 13.76 -5.30 40.16
CA GLN A 513 12.84 -4.31 40.73
C GLN A 513 12.24 -3.34 39.70
N ILE A 514 12.73 -3.26 38.45
CA ILE A 514 12.33 -2.20 37.50
C ILE A 514 11.53 -2.74 36.28
N GLY A 515 11.46 -4.07 36.08
CA GLY A 515 10.83 -4.71 34.91
C GLY A 515 9.34 -5.11 35.01
N LYS A 516 8.49 -4.42 35.79
CA LYS A 516 7.07 -4.79 35.98
C LYS A 516 6.05 -3.89 35.26
N PHE A 517 6.50 -3.05 34.32
CA PHE A 517 5.57 -2.23 33.55
C PHE A 517 4.91 -3.04 32.44
N SER A 518 3.58 -3.02 32.38
CA SER A 518 2.77 -3.74 31.39
C SER A 518 1.71 -2.78 30.87
N PHE A 519 1.49 -2.71 29.55
CA PHE A 519 0.38 -1.92 28.98
C PHE A 519 -1.00 -2.56 29.24
N CYS A 520 -1.02 -3.75 29.86
CA CYS A 520 -2.18 -4.56 30.13
C CYS A 520 -2.88 -4.25 31.46
N THR A 521 -2.28 -3.46 32.35
CA THR A 521 -2.87 -3.13 33.66
C THR A 521 -3.19 -1.64 33.79
N ARG A 522 -4.27 -1.33 34.51
CA ARG A 522 -4.68 0.05 34.76
C ARG A 522 -3.69 0.76 35.68
N GLU A 523 -3.16 0.05 36.69
CA GLU A 523 -2.27 0.64 37.68
C GLU A 523 -0.92 1.04 37.10
N SER A 524 -0.37 0.28 36.14
CA SER A 524 0.91 0.61 35.51
C SER A 524 0.83 1.93 34.73
N ILE A 525 -0.21 2.10 33.93
CA ILE A 525 -0.45 3.32 33.14
C ILE A 525 -0.63 4.51 34.09
N LEU A 526 -1.42 4.34 35.16
CA LEU A 526 -1.60 5.38 36.18
C LEU A 526 -0.27 5.74 36.87
N GLN A 527 0.54 4.76 37.26
CA GLN A 527 1.84 4.99 37.89
C GLN A 527 2.78 5.80 36.99
N VAL A 528 2.83 5.53 35.70
CA VAL A 528 3.67 6.30 34.76
C VAL A 528 3.15 7.71 34.56
N THR A 529 1.83 7.92 34.65
CA THR A 529 1.26 9.27 34.61
C THR A 529 1.47 10.07 35.90
N GLU A 530 1.46 9.41 37.07
CA GLU A 530 1.59 10.04 38.41
C GLU A 530 3.04 10.28 38.84
N ILE A 531 3.99 9.42 38.45
CA ILE A 531 5.39 9.56 38.86
C ILE A 531 6.03 10.72 38.10
N PHE A 532 6.36 11.80 38.82
CA PHE A 532 7.01 12.99 38.28
C PHE A 532 8.45 12.77 37.76
N PHE A 533 9.05 11.60 38.00
CA PHE A 533 10.52 11.45 37.98
C PHE A 533 11.12 10.37 37.05
N ILE A 534 10.32 9.55 36.37
CA ILE A 534 10.86 8.64 35.36
C ILE A 534 10.65 9.31 34.01
N PRO A 535 11.71 9.87 33.38
CA PRO A 535 11.56 10.39 32.04
C PRO A 535 11.16 9.22 31.15
N VAL A 536 10.14 9.42 30.32
CA VAL A 536 9.65 8.41 29.38
C VAL A 536 10.76 7.96 28.41
N SER A 537 11.82 8.77 28.25
CA SER A 537 13.08 8.38 27.61
C SER A 537 13.82 7.21 28.28
N LYS A 538 13.63 6.96 29.58
CA LYS A 538 14.08 5.73 30.24
C LYS A 538 13.25 4.53 29.81
N LEU A 539 11.93 4.67 29.60
CA LEU A 539 11.10 3.60 29.01
C LEU A 539 11.54 3.25 27.58
N LEU A 540 11.92 4.24 26.77
CA LEU A 540 12.65 3.99 25.50
C LEU A 540 13.92 3.15 25.77
N TYR A 541 14.73 3.53 26.75
CA TYR A 541 15.94 2.78 27.12
C TYR A 541 15.65 1.39 27.69
N TYR A 542 14.44 1.09 28.17
CA TYR A 542 14.03 -0.22 28.69
C TYR A 542 13.46 -1.14 27.60
N PHE A 543 13.07 -0.59 26.45
CA PHE A 543 12.38 -1.34 25.40
C PHE A 543 13.04 -1.24 24.02
N ILE A 544 13.91 -0.25 23.80
CA ILE A 544 14.71 -0.11 22.59
C ILE A 544 16.04 -0.82 22.79
N LEU A 545 16.06 -2.07 22.34
CA LEU A 545 17.20 -2.55 21.58
C LEU A 545 16.70 -2.75 20.15
N LEU A 546 16.85 -1.67 19.36
CA LEU A 546 17.09 -1.82 17.94
C LEU A 546 18.23 -2.84 17.79
N PHE A 547 18.06 -3.79 16.88
CA PHE A 547 19.11 -4.63 16.33
C PHE A 547 20.26 -3.77 15.75
N ARG A 548 21.03 -3.12 16.62
CA ARG A 548 22.32 -2.54 16.31
C ARG A 548 23.40 -3.59 15.93
N PRO A 549 23.22 -4.93 16.06
CA PRO A 549 24.20 -5.85 15.50
C PRO A 549 24.13 -5.96 13.97
N LEU A 550 23.06 -5.52 13.30
CA LEU A 550 22.95 -5.73 11.85
C LEU A 550 23.77 -4.74 11.01
N SER A 551 24.10 -3.55 11.51
CA SER A 551 25.12 -2.71 10.86
C SER A 551 26.50 -3.35 10.90
N TYR A 552 26.78 -4.24 11.86
CA TYR A 552 28.03 -4.99 11.94
C TYR A 552 27.98 -6.30 11.14
N LEU A 553 26.81 -6.96 11.03
CA LEU A 553 26.67 -8.18 10.23
C LEU A 553 26.54 -7.92 8.73
N PHE A 554 25.82 -6.87 8.28
CA PHE A 554 25.76 -6.53 6.85
C PHE A 554 27.12 -6.13 6.28
N TYR A 555 27.97 -5.48 7.08
CA TYR A 555 29.34 -5.14 6.70
C TYR A 555 30.24 -6.37 6.50
N PHE A 556 29.86 -7.51 7.11
CA PHE A 556 30.61 -8.75 7.08
C PHE A 556 30.16 -9.69 5.95
N VAL A 557 28.87 -9.67 5.60
CA VAL A 557 28.30 -10.51 4.53
C VAL A 557 28.53 -9.90 3.13
N LEU A 558 28.63 -8.57 3.00
CA LEU A 558 28.91 -7.90 1.72
C LEU A 558 30.40 -7.81 1.36
N ASN A 559 31.31 -8.17 2.26
CA ASN A 559 32.77 -8.13 2.04
C ASN A 559 33.42 -9.52 1.91
N GLN A 560 32.64 -10.56 1.54
CA GLN A 560 33.16 -11.88 1.18
C GLN A 560 32.91 -12.21 -0.29
#